data_AF-A0A7X8A7V4-F1
#
_entry.id   AF-A0A7X8A7V4-F1
#
_cell.length_a   1.000
_cell.length_b   1.000
_cell.length_c   1.000
_cell.angle_alpha   90.00
_cell.angle_beta   90.00
_cell.angle_gamma   90.00
#
_symmetry.space_group_name_H-M   'P 1'
#
loop_
_entity.id
_entity.type
_entity.pdbx_description
1 polymer ?
#
loop_
_entity_poly.entity_id
_entity_poly.type
_entity_poly.pdbx_seq_one_letter_code
_entity_poly.pdbx_strand_id
1 'polypeptide(L)' 'YQLGQSRKVRILIQGYYLSIPVQTVDGFSISGSGSVNGRFDQISLTYTVDDQSEINTVQNILTR' A
#
# COMPACT_ATOMS: atom_id res chain seq x y z
N TYR A 1 8.67 -9.86 19.87
CA TYR A 1 8.49 -8.60 19.12
C TYR A 1 7.01 -8.29 19.02
N GLN A 2 6.57 -7.16 19.57
CA GLN A 2 5.22 -6.64 19.31
C GLN A 2 5.30 -5.81 18.02
N LEU A 3 4.92 -6.43 16.90
CA LEU A 3 4.57 -5.67 15.70
C LEU A 3 3.30 -4.90 16.09
N GLY A 4 3.35 -3.56 16.09
CA GLY A 4 2.30 -2.69 16.65
C GLY A 4 0.89 -2.91 16.07
N GLN A 5 -0.05 -2.03 16.44
CA GLN A 5 -1.41 -2.08 15.91
C GLN A 5 -1.39 -1.88 14.38
N SER A 6 -2.08 -2.75 13.63
CA SER A 6 -2.23 -2.62 12.18
C SER A 6 -2.81 -1.25 11.84
N ARG A 7 -2.19 -0.54 10.90
CA ARG A 7 -2.68 0.75 10.39
C ARG A 7 -3.29 0.59 9.02
N LYS A 8 -4.32 1.39 8.75
CA LYS A 8 -5.09 1.35 7.50
C LYS A 8 -4.78 2.62 6.71
N VAL A 9 -4.54 2.44 5.42
CA VAL A 9 -4.45 3.53 4.43
C VAL A 9 -5.58 3.38 3.42
N ARG A 10 -6.02 4.50 2.86
CA ARG A 10 -7.03 4.50 1.80
C ARG A 10 -6.37 4.16 0.47
N ILE A 11 -6.98 3.23 -0.26
CA ILE A 11 -6.66 2.94 -1.65
C ILE A 11 -7.81 3.47 -2.52
N LEU A 12 -7.48 4.14 -3.62
CA LEU A 12 -8.40 4.50 -4.68
C LEU A 12 -8.33 3.44 -5.78
N ILE A 13 -9.48 3.02 -6.28
CA ILE A 13 -9.59 1.99 -7.32
C ILE A 13 -10.21 2.61 -8.56
N GLN A 14 -9.53 2.47 -9.70
CA GLN A 14 -10.01 2.91 -11.01
C GLN A 14 -9.79 1.79 -12.04
N GLY A 15 -10.86 1.06 -12.35
CA GLY A 15 -10.78 -0.14 -13.18
C GLY A 15 -9.89 -1.20 -12.53
N TYR A 16 -8.82 -1.59 -13.23
CA TYR A 16 -7.81 -2.55 -12.75
C TYR A 16 -6.64 -1.88 -12.04
N TYR A 17 -6.64 -0.56 -11.86
CA TYR A 17 -5.54 0.19 -11.25
C TYR A 17 -5.89 0.62 -9.82
N LEU A 18 -4.88 0.58 -8.97
CA LEU A 18 -4.93 0.99 -7.56
C LEU A 18 -3.96 2.13 -7.34
N SER A 19 -4.35 3.13 -6.54
CA SER A 19 -3.45 4.18 -6.08
C SER A 19 -3.63 4.42 -4.58
N ILE A 20 -2.50 4.55 -3.88
CA ILE A 20 -2.44 5.05 -2.51
C ILE A 20 -1.92 6.49 -2.62
N PRO A 21 -2.82 7.50 -2.59
CA PRO A 21 -2.35 8.88 -2.47
C PRO A 21 -1.57 9.04 -1.18
N VAL A 22 -0.60 9.98 -1.17
CA VAL A 22 0.24 10.27 0.00
C VAL A 22 -0.66 10.49 1.22
N GLN A 23 -0.46 9.64 2.23
CA GLN A 23 -1.18 9.67 3.49
C GLN A 23 -0.18 9.57 4.62
N THR A 24 -0.27 10.49 5.58
CA THR A 24 0.52 10.42 6.80
C THR A 24 -0.25 9.64 7.85
N VAL A 25 0.34 8.55 8.34
CA VAL A 25 -0.23 7.71 9.40
C VAL A 25 0.83 7.51 10.46
N ASP A 26 0.55 7.96 11.69
CA ASP A 26 1.48 7.87 12.84
C ASP A 26 2.89 8.40 12.55
N GLY A 27 3.01 9.47 11.76
CA GLY A 27 4.29 10.09 11.41
C GLY A 27 4.98 9.49 10.18
N PHE A 28 4.45 8.38 9.64
CA PHE A 28 4.94 7.76 8.41
C PHE A 28 4.16 8.29 7.20
N SER A 29 4.86 8.72 6.16
CA SER A 29 4.28 9.05 4.86
C SER A 29 4.20 7.78 4.01
N ILE A 30 2.98 7.38 3.66
CA ILE A 30 2.71 6.18 2.87
C ILE A 30 2.11 6.60 1.53
N SER A 31 2.65 6.08 0.44
CA SER A 31 2.13 6.27 -0.91
C SER A 31 2.42 5.04 -1.76
N GLY A 32 1.75 4.89 -2.91
CA GLY A 32 1.93 3.69 -3.70
C GLY A 32 0.93 3.52 -4.82
N SER A 33 1.08 2.42 -5.53
CA SER A 33 0.22 2.04 -6.65
C SER A 33 0.18 0.53 -6.81
N GLY A 34 -0.79 0.06 -7.57
CA GLY A 34 -0.96 -1.35 -7.81
C GLY A 34 -1.92 -1.65 -8.92
N SER A 35 -2.19 -2.93 -9.10
CA SER A 35 -3.17 -3.41 -10.03
C SER A 35 -3.92 -4.60 -9.47
N VAL A 36 -5.11 -4.80 -10.03
CA VAL A 36 -5.93 -5.99 -9.85
C VAL A 36 -5.88 -6.77 -11.15
N ASN A 37 -5.75 -8.09 -11.09
CA ASN A 37 -5.79 -8.90 -12.30
C ASN A 37 -7.23 -8.94 -12.90
N GLY A 38 -7.36 -9.43 -14.15
CA GLY A 38 -8.64 -9.46 -14.86
C GLY A 38 -9.73 -10.33 -14.22
N ARG A 39 -9.41 -11.12 -13.18
CA ARG A 39 -10.34 -11.98 -12.44
C ARG A 39 -10.70 -11.42 -11.06
N PHE A 40 -10.12 -10.30 -10.64
CA PHE A 40 -10.32 -9.71 -9.32
C PHE A 40 -9.99 -10.64 -8.14
N ASP A 41 -9.13 -11.64 -8.37
CA ASP A 41 -8.69 -12.61 -7.36
C ASP A 41 -7.22 -12.40 -6.92
N GLN A 42 -6.47 -11.57 -7.66
CA GLN A 42 -5.11 -11.17 -7.31
C GLN A 42 -4.96 -9.65 -7.32
N ILE A 43 -4.38 -9.12 -6.25
CA ILE A 43 -3.98 -7.73 -6.11
C ILE A 43 -2.47 -7.65 -5.99
N SER A 44 -1.83 -6.90 -6.87
CA SER A 44 -0.41 -6.56 -6.81
C SER A 44 -0.27 -5.11 -6.36
N LEU A 45 0.45 -4.86 -5.27
CA LEU A 45 0.61 -3.53 -4.70
C LEU A 45 2.09 -3.25 -4.45
N THR A 46 2.56 -2.09 -4.88
CA THR A 46 3.84 -1.51 -4.49
C THR A 46 3.58 -0.23 -3.72
N TYR A 47 4.16 -0.09 -2.53
CA TYR A 47 4.02 1.11 -1.72
C TYR A 47 5.33 1.49 -1.06
N THR A 48 5.51 2.79 -0.83
CA THR A 48 6.61 3.35 -0.07
C THR A 48 6.13 3.76 1.31
N VAL A 49 6.97 3.51 2.32
CA VAL A 49 6.80 4.03 3.68
C VAL A 49 8.03 4.87 3.99
N ASP A 50 7.80 6.16 4.21
CA ASP A 50 8.82 7.14 4.56
C ASP A 50 8.63 7.54 6.03
N ASP A 51 9.61 7.22 6.87
CA ASP A 51 9.64 7.56 8.30
C ASP A 51 10.44 8.85 8.58
N GLN A 52 10.69 9.65 7.54
CA GLN A 52 11.53 10.86 7.52
C GLN A 52 13.04 10.61 7.66
N SER A 53 13.45 9.34 7.75
CA SER A 53 14.87 8.94 7.79
C SER A 53 15.24 8.08 6.59
N GLU A 54 14.36 7.15 6.18
CA GLU A 54 14.58 6.25 5.06
C GLU A 54 13.28 5.90 4.33
N ILE A 55 13.32 5.91 2.99
CA ILE A 55 12.20 5.48 2.15
C ILE A 55 12.29 3.97 1.92
N ASN A 56 11.34 3.23 2.48
CA ASN A 56 11.24 1.79 2.32
C ASN A 56 10.22 1.45 1.23
N THR A 57 10.60 0.67 0.21
CA THR A 57 9.67 0.18 -0.82
C THR A 57 9.24 -1.25 -0.49
N VAL A 58 7.94 -1.49 -0.47
CA VAL A 58 7.35 -2.81 -0.19
C VAL A 58 6.49 -3.25 -1.37
N GLN A 59 6.70 -4.49 -1.81
CA GLN A 59 5.88 -5.17 -2.81
C GLN A 59 5.08 -6.27 -2.14
N ASN A 60 3.77 -6.30 -2.42
CA ASN A 60 2.88 -7.30 -1.85
C ASN A 60 1.92 -7.84 -2.93
N ILE A 61 1.69 -9.16 -2.89
CA ILE A 61 0.71 -9.85 -3.72
C ILE A 61 -0.31 -10.48 -2.78
N LEU A 62 -1.54 -10.02 -2.86
CA LEU A 62 -2.67 -10.61 -2.14
C LEU A 62 -3.46 -11.49 -3.10
N THR A 63 -3.62 -12.77 -2.75
CA THR A 63 -4.43 -13.74 -3.50
C THR A 63 -5.56 -14.26 -2.62
N ARG A 64 -6.75 -14.44 -3.19
CA ARG A 64 -7.88 -15.10 -2.54
C ARG A 64 -8.00 -16.56 -2.95
#